data_AF-A0A2V9SUH6-F1
#
_entry.id   AF-A0A2V9SUH6-F1
#
_cell.length_a   1.000
_cell.length_b   1.000
_cell.length_c   1.000
_cell.angle_alpha   90.00
_cell.angle_beta   90.00
_cell.angle_gamma   90.00
#
_symmetry.space_group_name_H-M   'P 1'
#
loop_
_entity.id
_entity.type
_entity.pdbx_description
1 polymer ?
#
loop_
_entity_poly.entity_id
_entity_poly.type
_entity_poly.pdbx_seq_one_letter_code
_entity_poly.pdbx_strand_id
1 'polypeptide(L)'
;MSSQTLLIRADANVGIGTGHVMRCLALAQAWQDRGGDVVFAMAESNAGIDERLCSEQVRITKLDAIPGSVDDAADTARLARSLQTSWTVVDGYRFDSAYQRFLKDEGLKLLVLDDYGHARHYCADVVLNQNISANESMYASREKYTRLCLGLEYVLLRREFKPWRDWKREIAPIARKILITMGGSDPEDVTSTILRAMRLVEIDGLELMVIVGGGNPHGESLEKEAAHSGEAVRLCLNVPNIPELMSWADIAISASGSTCWELCFLGLPAALIDLAANQRPIARALDQDGISVHLGSSHALSGDEIAAKVKALLLSHSTRGAMSERARRLVDGRGAERIVSILQSLGLRLRPAEHADCRMIWEWASDQDVRAVSFSGQAIGWEQHVRWFHAKLRDKNSIFFVATDLENVPIGQVRYDLAGTHAVVSVSLASQFRGKGYGTPILSMAAEELFRKTVVTAIDAYVKPSNEASLRLFTKAGFSSGAPASVGGQLALHFTLQKRCDV
;
A
#
# COMPACT_ATOMS: atom_id res chain seq x y z
N MET A 1 -2.17 19.54 -19.02
CA MET A 1 -2.81 18.21 -18.89
C MET A 1 -3.57 18.21 -17.57
N SER A 2 -4.83 17.78 -17.55
CA SER A 2 -5.58 17.68 -16.29
C SER A 2 -4.89 16.65 -15.39
N SER A 3 -4.89 16.93 -14.08
CA SER A 3 -4.50 15.96 -13.06
C SER A 3 -5.35 14.68 -13.21
N GLN A 4 -4.77 13.50 -12.98
CA GLN A 4 -5.54 12.25 -12.98
C GLN A 4 -6.34 12.16 -11.69
N THR A 5 -7.67 12.15 -11.79
CA THR A 5 -8.56 12.06 -10.64
C THR A 5 -8.79 10.60 -10.24
N LEU A 6 -8.54 10.27 -8.96
CA LEU A 6 -8.98 9.05 -8.29
C LEU A 6 -10.28 9.33 -7.54
N LEU A 7 -11.35 8.60 -7.85
CA LEU A 7 -12.58 8.61 -7.06
C LEU A 7 -12.56 7.44 -6.09
N ILE A 8 -12.83 7.71 -4.82
CA ILE A 8 -12.92 6.70 -3.78
C ILE A 8 -14.32 6.72 -3.19
N ARG A 9 -15.02 5.59 -3.24
CA ARG A 9 -16.31 5.37 -2.62
C ARG A 9 -16.12 4.54 -1.36
N ALA A 10 -16.23 5.18 -0.21
CA ALA A 10 -16.14 4.54 1.10
C ALA A 10 -16.99 5.32 2.11
N ASP A 11 -17.52 4.63 3.11
CA ASP A 11 -18.34 5.22 4.16
C ASP A 11 -17.73 5.00 5.54
N ALA A 12 -18.08 5.88 6.48
CA ALA A 12 -17.73 5.74 7.88
C ALA A 12 -18.88 6.21 8.78
N ASN A 13 -19.32 5.34 9.68
CA ASN A 13 -20.26 5.66 10.74
C ASN A 13 -19.91 4.82 11.99
N VAL A 14 -20.68 4.92 13.08
CA VAL A 14 -20.40 4.18 14.32
C VAL A 14 -20.38 2.65 14.11
N GLY A 15 -21.33 2.11 13.33
CA GLY A 15 -21.47 0.68 13.06
C GLY A 15 -20.50 0.13 12.01
N ILE A 16 -20.15 0.92 11.00
CA ILE A 16 -19.15 0.58 9.97
C ILE A 16 -17.73 0.73 10.54
N GLY A 17 -17.55 1.66 11.47
CA GLY A 17 -16.23 2.12 11.92
C GLY A 17 -15.58 3.05 10.89
N THR A 18 -14.29 3.32 11.09
CA THR A 18 -13.51 4.25 10.25
C THR A 18 -12.48 3.54 9.37
N GLY A 19 -12.34 2.21 9.50
CA GLY A 19 -11.26 1.44 8.88
C GLY A 19 -11.20 1.57 7.36
N HIS A 20 -12.35 1.46 6.69
CA HIS A 20 -12.47 1.59 5.22
C HIS A 20 -11.93 2.95 4.74
N VAL A 21 -12.41 4.05 5.35
CA VAL A 21 -11.96 5.40 4.99
C VAL A 21 -10.47 5.59 5.30
N MET A 22 -9.98 5.14 6.45
CA MET A 22 -8.58 5.37 6.84
C MET A 22 -7.57 4.60 5.99
N ARG A 23 -7.89 3.38 5.53
CA ARG A 23 -7.03 2.66 4.57
C ARG A 23 -7.13 3.24 3.16
N CYS A 24 -8.31 3.69 2.76
CA CYS A 24 -8.48 4.43 1.52
C CYS A 24 -7.72 5.77 1.53
N LEU A 25 -7.63 6.45 2.67
CA LEU A 25 -6.84 7.67 2.83
C LEU A 25 -5.34 7.40 2.59
N ALA A 26 -4.81 6.27 3.04
CA ALA A 26 -3.43 5.87 2.73
C ALA A 26 -3.20 5.73 1.21
N LEU A 27 -4.16 5.14 0.49
CA LEU A 27 -4.12 5.06 -0.97
C LEU A 27 -4.24 6.45 -1.62
N ALA A 28 -5.15 7.29 -1.12
CA ALA A 28 -5.32 8.67 -1.57
C ALA A 28 -4.03 9.50 -1.43
N GLN A 29 -3.37 9.43 -0.28
CA GLN A 29 -2.10 10.10 -0.03
C GLN A 29 -1.01 9.61 -1.00
N ALA A 30 -0.94 8.30 -1.25
CA ALA A 30 0.00 7.74 -2.21
C ALA A 30 -0.30 8.16 -3.67
N TRP A 31 -1.57 8.38 -4.01
CA TRP A 31 -1.98 8.91 -5.31
C TRP A 31 -1.62 10.40 -5.46
N GLN A 32 -1.88 11.21 -4.44
CA GLN A 32 -1.46 12.60 -4.38
C GLN A 32 0.06 12.77 -4.43
N ASP A 33 0.83 11.88 -3.80
CA ASP A 33 2.29 11.85 -3.88
C ASP A 33 2.79 11.63 -5.32
N ARG A 34 1.94 11.16 -6.24
CA ARG A 34 2.21 11.03 -7.68
C ARG A 34 1.66 12.21 -8.51
N GLY A 35 1.13 13.24 -7.85
CA GLY A 35 0.56 14.43 -8.47
C GLY A 35 -0.87 14.23 -9.00
N GLY A 36 -1.60 13.22 -8.53
CA GLY A 36 -3.00 13.00 -8.88
C GLY A 36 -3.96 13.65 -7.89
N ASP A 37 -5.17 13.97 -8.36
CA ASP A 37 -6.24 14.52 -7.52
C ASP A 37 -7.09 13.39 -6.92
N VAL A 38 -7.68 13.62 -5.75
CA VAL A 38 -8.54 12.64 -5.09
C VAL A 38 -9.88 13.27 -4.71
N VAL A 39 -10.95 12.50 -4.92
CA VAL A 39 -12.29 12.80 -4.44
C VAL A 39 -12.83 11.59 -3.67
N PHE A 40 -13.34 11.80 -2.46
CA PHE A 40 -14.14 10.82 -1.74
C PHE A 40 -15.63 11.05 -1.99
N ALA A 41 -16.31 10.01 -2.46
CA ALA A 41 -17.77 9.92 -2.50
C ALA A 41 -18.26 9.19 -1.24
N MET A 42 -19.08 9.87 -0.45
CA MET A 42 -19.54 9.35 0.85
C MET A 42 -21.05 9.53 0.97
N ALA A 43 -21.78 8.44 1.18
CA ALA A 43 -23.18 8.50 1.58
C ALA A 43 -23.30 8.66 3.10
N GLU A 44 -22.37 8.03 3.85
CA GLU A 44 -22.32 8.10 5.30
C GLU A 44 -20.91 8.48 5.79
N SER A 45 -20.85 9.48 6.66
CA SER A 45 -19.61 10.04 7.22
C SER A 45 -19.87 10.61 8.61
N ASN A 46 -18.79 10.92 9.34
CA ASN A 46 -18.86 11.75 10.55
C ASN A 46 -17.90 12.95 10.45
N ALA A 47 -18.09 13.95 11.32
CA ALA A 47 -17.32 15.19 11.29
C ALA A 47 -15.80 14.95 11.40
N GLY A 48 -15.36 14.05 12.28
CA GLY A 48 -13.93 13.76 12.45
C GLY A 48 -13.29 13.15 11.20
N ILE A 49 -14.03 12.35 10.45
CA ILE A 49 -13.58 11.81 9.16
C ILE A 49 -13.53 12.91 8.09
N ASP A 50 -14.55 13.75 8.02
CA ASP A 50 -14.58 14.86 7.08
C ASP A 50 -13.42 15.84 7.31
N GLU A 51 -13.13 16.17 8.58
CA GLU A 51 -11.98 16.98 8.97
C GLU A 51 -10.66 16.31 8.61
N ARG A 52 -10.52 15.00 8.89
CA ARG A 52 -9.29 14.26 8.56
C ARG A 52 -9.02 14.25 7.06
N LEU A 53 -10.02 13.99 6.23
CA LEU A 53 -9.89 14.01 4.77
C LEU A 53 -9.56 15.42 4.26
N CYS A 54 -10.25 16.45 4.75
CA CYS A 54 -9.99 17.84 4.39
C CYS A 54 -8.56 18.29 4.76
N SER A 55 -8.03 17.84 5.90
CA SER A 55 -6.65 18.14 6.32
C SER A 55 -5.57 17.63 5.34
N GLU A 56 -5.91 16.62 4.54
CA GLU A 56 -5.05 16.03 3.50
C GLU A 56 -5.40 16.57 2.10
N GLN A 57 -6.15 17.67 2.01
CA GLN A 57 -6.58 18.30 0.75
C GLN A 57 -7.39 17.35 -0.14
N VAL A 58 -8.10 16.39 0.47
CA VAL A 58 -9.01 15.48 -0.23
C VAL A 58 -10.37 16.16 -0.35
N ARG A 59 -10.93 16.19 -1.57
CA ARG A 59 -12.30 16.70 -1.78
C ARG A 59 -13.32 15.65 -1.36
N ILE A 60 -14.40 16.07 -0.72
CA ILE A 60 -15.50 15.19 -0.32
C ILE A 60 -16.74 15.58 -1.13
N THR A 61 -17.44 14.59 -1.66
CA THR A 61 -18.76 14.73 -2.30
C THR A 61 -19.73 13.82 -1.57
N LYS A 62 -20.81 14.40 -1.03
CA LYS A 62 -21.86 13.63 -0.37
C LYS A 62 -22.79 13.01 -1.42
N LEU A 63 -23.16 11.75 -1.22
CA LEU A 63 -24.14 11.05 -2.04
C LEU A 63 -25.44 10.94 -1.26
N ASP A 64 -26.57 11.18 -1.93
CA ASP A 64 -27.90 11.03 -1.36
C ASP A 64 -28.51 9.69 -1.78
N ALA A 65 -27.88 8.60 -1.34
CA ALA A 65 -28.28 7.24 -1.67
C ALA A 65 -27.93 6.26 -0.55
N ILE A 66 -28.67 5.15 -0.47
CA ILE A 66 -28.36 4.08 0.48
C ILE A 66 -27.04 3.40 0.04
N PRO A 67 -26.03 3.26 0.94
CA PRO A 67 -24.76 2.61 0.60
C PRO A 67 -24.92 1.23 -0.05
N GLY A 68 -24.32 1.05 -1.23
CA GLY A 68 -24.36 -0.20 -2.01
C GLY A 68 -25.63 -0.41 -2.85
N SER A 69 -26.58 0.53 -2.82
CA SER A 69 -27.78 0.46 -3.66
C SER A 69 -27.48 0.74 -5.14
N VAL A 70 -28.47 0.47 -6.01
CA VAL A 70 -28.40 0.81 -7.44
C VAL A 70 -28.28 2.33 -7.64
N ASP A 71 -28.97 3.13 -6.82
CA ASP A 71 -28.89 4.59 -6.88
C ASP A 71 -27.50 5.09 -6.46
N ASP A 72 -26.88 4.48 -5.44
CA ASP A 72 -25.48 4.75 -5.06
C ASP A 72 -24.53 4.42 -6.22
N ALA A 73 -24.71 3.27 -6.89
CA ALA A 73 -23.89 2.91 -8.04
C ALA A 73 -24.06 3.93 -9.20
N ALA A 74 -25.30 4.35 -9.46
CA ALA A 74 -25.62 5.33 -10.49
C ALA A 74 -25.00 6.70 -10.19
N ASP A 75 -25.10 7.18 -8.96
CA ASP A 75 -24.54 8.47 -8.54
C ASP A 75 -23.02 8.44 -8.49
N THR A 76 -22.43 7.34 -8.02
CA THR A 76 -20.99 7.11 -8.07
C THR A 76 -20.49 7.14 -9.52
N ALA A 77 -21.19 6.47 -10.46
CA ALA A 77 -20.82 6.48 -11.87
C ALA A 77 -21.01 7.86 -12.54
N ARG A 78 -22.08 8.58 -12.19
CA ARG A 78 -22.34 9.95 -12.66
C ARG A 78 -21.21 10.90 -12.22
N LEU A 79 -20.81 10.81 -10.96
CA LEU A 79 -19.70 11.58 -10.40
C LEU A 79 -18.36 11.20 -11.03
N ALA A 80 -18.11 9.90 -11.23
CA ALA A 80 -16.90 9.42 -11.90
C ALA A 80 -16.73 9.98 -13.31
N ARG A 81 -17.83 10.08 -14.07
CA ARG A 81 -17.86 10.66 -15.42
C ARG A 81 -17.66 12.17 -15.40
N SER A 82 -18.34 12.90 -14.51
CA SER A 82 -18.21 14.36 -14.43
C SER A 82 -16.79 14.80 -14.06
N LEU A 83 -16.10 13.98 -13.25
CA LEU A 83 -14.72 14.18 -12.85
C LEU A 83 -13.68 13.61 -13.83
N GLN A 84 -14.13 12.92 -14.89
CA GLN A 84 -13.27 12.19 -15.83
C GLN A 84 -12.22 11.33 -15.12
N THR A 85 -12.67 10.53 -14.15
CA THR A 85 -11.78 9.76 -13.27
C THR A 85 -10.94 8.76 -14.04
N SER A 86 -9.69 8.58 -13.58
CA SER A 86 -8.80 7.54 -14.11
C SER A 86 -9.10 6.17 -13.47
N TRP A 87 -9.55 6.19 -12.22
CA TRP A 87 -9.88 5.01 -11.43
C TRP A 87 -10.99 5.33 -10.44
N THR A 88 -11.87 4.35 -10.23
CA THR A 88 -12.85 4.31 -9.15
C THR A 88 -12.45 3.22 -8.17
N VAL A 89 -12.37 3.57 -6.89
CA VAL A 89 -12.07 2.66 -5.80
C VAL A 89 -13.34 2.48 -4.98
N VAL A 90 -13.69 1.25 -4.62
CA VAL A 90 -14.81 0.97 -3.70
C VAL A 90 -14.29 0.16 -2.52
N ASP A 91 -14.73 0.53 -1.31
CA ASP A 91 -14.28 -0.11 -0.07
C ASP A 91 -15.42 -0.24 0.95
N GLY A 92 -15.93 -1.45 1.11
CA GLY A 92 -17.01 -1.78 2.02
C GLY A 92 -17.78 -3.04 1.61
N TYR A 93 -18.39 -3.72 2.58
CA TYR A 93 -19.04 -5.03 2.37
C TYR A 93 -20.37 -5.00 1.61
N ARG A 94 -20.83 -3.79 1.22
CA ARG A 94 -22.08 -3.58 0.48
C ARG A 94 -21.86 -3.44 -1.02
N PHE A 95 -20.61 -3.34 -1.47
CA PHE A 95 -20.27 -3.18 -2.89
C PHE A 95 -20.15 -4.54 -3.58
N ASP A 96 -21.31 -5.20 -3.69
CA ASP A 96 -21.46 -6.56 -4.18
C ASP A 96 -21.25 -6.69 -5.70
N SER A 97 -21.50 -7.89 -6.23
CA SER A 97 -21.36 -8.19 -7.66
C SER A 97 -22.19 -7.31 -8.57
N ALA A 98 -23.40 -6.93 -8.16
CA ALA A 98 -24.29 -6.09 -8.96
C ALA A 98 -23.76 -4.65 -9.00
N TYR A 99 -23.33 -4.14 -7.84
CA TYR A 99 -22.70 -2.81 -7.75
C TYR A 99 -21.44 -2.73 -8.62
N GLN A 100 -20.54 -3.72 -8.50
CA GLN A 100 -19.33 -3.79 -9.30
C GLN A 100 -19.64 -3.89 -10.80
N ARG A 101 -20.61 -4.73 -11.20
CA ARG A 101 -21.01 -4.88 -12.60
C ARG A 101 -21.55 -3.57 -13.17
N PHE A 102 -22.40 -2.87 -12.42
CA PHE A 102 -22.95 -1.58 -12.84
C PHE A 102 -21.83 -0.58 -13.16
N LEU A 103 -20.86 -0.42 -12.26
CA LEU A 103 -19.73 0.50 -12.49
C LEU A 103 -18.88 0.09 -13.71
N LYS A 104 -18.72 -1.21 -13.96
CA LYS A 104 -18.00 -1.73 -15.13
C LYS A 104 -18.76 -1.50 -16.42
N ASP A 105 -20.08 -1.67 -16.43
CA ASP A 105 -20.93 -1.44 -17.60
C ASP A 105 -20.97 0.05 -17.98
N GLU A 106 -20.79 0.94 -17.02
CA GLU A 106 -20.56 2.38 -17.23
C GLU A 106 -19.13 2.71 -17.72
N GLY A 107 -18.30 1.70 -18.00
CA GLY A 107 -16.96 1.84 -18.56
C GLY A 107 -15.87 2.25 -17.57
N LEU A 108 -16.13 2.17 -16.26
CA LEU A 108 -15.17 2.60 -15.24
C LEU A 108 -14.08 1.55 -15.02
N LYS A 109 -12.88 2.03 -14.66
CA LYS A 109 -11.82 1.19 -14.09
C LYS A 109 -12.03 1.07 -12.59
N LEU A 110 -12.06 -0.15 -12.08
CA LEU A 110 -12.53 -0.46 -10.75
C LEU A 110 -11.45 -1.19 -9.94
N LEU A 111 -11.09 -0.60 -8.79
CA LEU A 111 -10.37 -1.25 -7.71
C LEU A 111 -11.35 -1.54 -6.56
N VAL A 112 -11.44 -2.80 -6.13
CA VAL A 112 -12.22 -3.20 -4.95
C VAL A 112 -11.26 -3.52 -3.81
N LEU A 113 -11.44 -2.87 -2.66
CA LEU A 113 -10.80 -3.26 -1.40
C LEU A 113 -11.72 -4.26 -0.68
N ASP A 114 -11.12 -5.36 -0.24
CA ASP A 114 -11.84 -6.49 0.31
C ASP A 114 -11.08 -7.11 1.49
N ASP A 115 -11.79 -7.80 2.38
CA ASP A 115 -11.21 -8.41 3.57
C ASP A 115 -11.34 -9.94 3.62
N TYR A 116 -12.40 -10.52 3.04
CA TYR A 116 -12.75 -11.93 3.24
C TYR A 116 -13.52 -12.59 2.07
N GLY A 117 -13.54 -12.00 0.88
CA GLY A 117 -14.18 -12.57 -0.31
C GLY A 117 -15.71 -12.50 -0.26
N HIS A 118 -16.28 -11.34 0.06
CA HIS A 118 -17.71 -11.21 0.32
C HIS A 118 -18.62 -11.23 -0.93
N ALA A 119 -18.11 -10.83 -2.10
CA ALA A 119 -18.91 -10.78 -3.32
C ALA A 119 -19.02 -12.16 -4.00
N ARG A 120 -20.20 -12.49 -4.53
CA ARG A 120 -20.44 -13.77 -5.23
C ARG A 120 -19.60 -13.93 -6.50
N HIS A 121 -19.32 -12.81 -7.16
CA HIS A 121 -18.52 -12.70 -8.36
C HIS A 121 -17.85 -11.32 -8.40
N TYR A 122 -16.55 -11.27 -8.68
CA TYR A 122 -15.79 -10.02 -8.76
C TYR A 122 -15.63 -9.56 -10.21
N CYS A 123 -16.08 -8.34 -10.49
CA CYS A 123 -16.02 -7.73 -11.82
C CYS A 123 -14.87 -6.71 -11.95
N ALA A 124 -14.15 -6.45 -10.87
CA ALA A 124 -13.15 -5.40 -10.77
C ALA A 124 -11.89 -5.68 -11.62
N ASP A 125 -11.23 -4.61 -12.08
CA ASP A 125 -9.93 -4.73 -12.75
C ASP A 125 -8.84 -5.14 -11.76
N VAL A 126 -8.94 -4.64 -10.51
CA VAL A 126 -8.06 -5.01 -9.41
C VAL A 126 -8.88 -5.33 -8.16
N VAL A 127 -8.53 -6.41 -7.48
CA VAL A 127 -8.99 -6.67 -6.11
C VAL A 127 -7.79 -6.61 -5.17
N LEU A 128 -7.91 -5.80 -4.13
CA LEU A 128 -6.93 -5.67 -3.07
C LEU A 128 -7.48 -6.28 -1.79
N ASN A 129 -6.81 -7.32 -1.28
CA ASN A 129 -7.02 -7.80 0.08
C ASN A 129 -5.68 -7.85 0.80
N GLN A 130 -5.49 -6.91 1.73
CA GLN A 130 -4.23 -6.72 2.46
C GLN A 130 -4.06 -7.65 3.67
N ASN A 131 -4.99 -8.59 3.90
CA ASN A 131 -4.98 -9.39 5.12
C ASN A 131 -4.12 -10.65 4.98
N ILE A 132 -3.53 -11.10 6.09
CA ILE A 132 -2.67 -12.30 6.14
C ILE A 132 -3.39 -13.58 5.68
N SER A 133 -4.70 -13.65 5.87
CA SER A 133 -5.53 -14.79 5.46
C SER A 133 -5.92 -14.76 3.98
N ALA A 134 -5.61 -13.68 3.25
CA ALA A 134 -6.02 -13.50 1.87
C ALA A 134 -5.34 -14.53 0.96
N ASN A 135 -6.13 -15.21 0.14
CA ASN A 135 -5.63 -16.19 -0.81
C ASN A 135 -6.54 -16.26 -2.04
N GLU A 136 -6.03 -16.80 -3.15
CA GLU A 136 -6.75 -16.80 -4.43
C GLU A 136 -8.09 -17.54 -4.40
N SER A 137 -8.25 -18.54 -3.53
CA SER A 137 -9.50 -19.32 -3.47
C SER A 137 -10.70 -18.49 -3.02
N MET A 138 -10.46 -17.44 -2.22
CA MET A 138 -11.48 -16.46 -1.82
C MET A 138 -12.07 -15.71 -3.03
N TYR A 139 -11.33 -15.65 -4.14
CA TYR A 139 -11.68 -14.89 -5.35
C TYR A 139 -11.81 -15.81 -6.58
N ALA A 140 -12.15 -17.09 -6.38
CA ALA A 140 -12.27 -18.05 -7.48
C ALA A 140 -13.31 -17.62 -8.53
N SER A 141 -14.40 -16.97 -8.09
CA SER A 141 -15.42 -16.39 -8.97
C SER A 141 -15.06 -14.93 -9.28
N ARG A 142 -14.33 -14.72 -10.36
CA ARG A 142 -13.91 -13.39 -10.83
C ARG A 142 -13.78 -13.33 -12.35
N GLU A 143 -13.73 -12.12 -12.88
CA GLU A 143 -13.39 -11.89 -14.28
C GLU A 143 -11.95 -12.32 -14.60
N LYS A 144 -11.73 -12.83 -15.81
CA LYS A 144 -10.40 -13.35 -16.22
C LYS A 144 -9.32 -12.28 -16.23
N TYR A 145 -9.70 -11.01 -16.39
CA TYR A 145 -8.79 -9.87 -16.39
C TYR A 145 -8.46 -9.36 -14.98
N THR A 146 -9.18 -9.81 -13.95
CA THR A 146 -9.02 -9.29 -12.59
C THR A 146 -7.63 -9.62 -12.05
N ARG A 147 -6.86 -8.58 -11.72
CA ARG A 147 -5.59 -8.72 -11.01
C ARG A 147 -5.84 -8.79 -9.50
N LEU A 148 -5.33 -9.83 -8.86
CA LEU A 148 -5.38 -10.00 -7.41
C LEU A 148 -4.11 -9.42 -6.77
N CYS A 149 -4.28 -8.53 -5.79
CA CYS A 149 -3.22 -7.99 -4.94
C CYS A 149 -3.50 -8.46 -3.52
N LEU A 150 -2.94 -9.61 -3.14
CA LEU A 150 -3.27 -10.30 -1.90
C LEU A 150 -2.09 -10.31 -0.93
N GLY A 151 -2.39 -10.15 0.35
CA GLY A 151 -1.44 -10.31 1.44
C GLY A 151 -0.70 -9.04 1.85
N LEU A 152 0.23 -9.23 2.79
CA LEU A 152 0.79 -8.15 3.61
C LEU A 152 1.73 -7.21 2.84
N GLU A 153 2.22 -7.60 1.67
CA GLU A 153 3.01 -6.71 0.82
C GLU A 153 2.19 -5.53 0.28
N TYR A 154 0.84 -5.64 0.26
CA TYR A 154 -0.06 -4.60 -0.24
C TYR A 154 -0.74 -3.78 0.86
N VAL A 155 -0.31 -3.92 2.13
CA VAL A 155 -0.85 -3.13 3.24
C VAL A 155 -0.78 -1.64 2.95
N LEU A 156 -1.93 -0.99 3.09
CA LEU A 156 -2.10 0.44 2.96
C LEU A 156 -1.79 1.14 4.30
N LEU A 157 -0.59 1.69 4.43
CA LEU A 157 -0.21 2.54 5.56
C LEU A 157 -0.23 4.02 5.17
N ARG A 158 -0.75 4.85 6.06
CA ARG A 158 -0.85 6.31 5.86
C ARG A 158 0.52 6.96 5.83
N ARG A 159 0.60 8.14 5.19
CA ARG A 159 1.84 8.90 4.96
C ARG A 159 2.63 9.15 6.25
N GLU A 160 1.96 9.33 7.39
CA GLU A 160 2.59 9.49 8.70
C GLU A 160 3.50 8.32 9.14
N PHE A 161 3.32 7.11 8.61
CA PHE A 161 4.18 5.97 8.90
C PHE A 161 5.48 5.97 8.09
N LYS A 162 5.55 6.71 6.99
CA LYS A 162 6.71 6.70 6.06
C LYS A 162 8.05 7.09 6.72
N PRO A 163 8.13 8.11 7.60
CA PRO A 163 9.37 8.44 8.30
C PRO A 163 9.87 7.34 9.25
N TRP A 164 9.02 6.40 9.63
CA TRP A 164 9.32 5.33 10.59
C TRP A 164 9.85 4.05 9.95
N ARG A 165 10.02 4.03 8.62
CA ARG A 165 10.40 2.82 7.87
C ARG A 165 11.73 2.20 8.32
N ASP A 166 12.69 3.03 8.70
CA ASP A 166 14.00 2.60 9.19
C ASP A 166 14.11 2.60 10.72
N TRP A 167 13.03 2.98 11.42
CA TRP A 167 13.00 3.04 12.87
C TRP A 167 13.04 1.63 13.47
N LYS A 168 13.76 1.49 14.59
CA LYS A 168 13.89 0.22 15.29
C LYS A 168 13.42 0.32 16.72
N ARG A 169 12.48 -0.56 17.07
CA ARG A 169 12.03 -0.76 18.43
C ARG A 169 13.13 -1.34 19.31
N GLU A 170 13.32 -0.72 20.47
CA GLU A 170 14.03 -1.30 21.59
C GLU A 170 13.05 -2.10 22.46
N ILE A 171 13.47 -3.26 22.93
CA ILE A 171 12.64 -4.14 23.76
C ILE A 171 13.11 -3.99 25.20
N ALA A 172 12.27 -3.37 26.04
CA ALA A 172 12.56 -3.25 27.47
C ALA A 172 12.61 -4.65 28.13
N PRO A 173 13.45 -4.89 29.15
CA PRO A 173 13.47 -6.17 29.89
C PRO A 173 12.11 -6.52 30.49
N ILE A 174 11.45 -5.52 31.08
CA ILE A 174 10.06 -5.59 31.55
C ILE A 174 9.31 -4.47 30.87
N ALA A 175 8.23 -4.83 30.16
CA ALA A 175 7.35 -3.85 29.55
C ALA A 175 6.47 -3.20 30.62
N ARG A 176 6.31 -1.88 30.51
CA ARG A 176 5.50 -1.07 31.44
C ARG A 176 4.53 -0.15 30.71
N LYS A 177 4.73 0.09 29.41
CA LYS A 177 3.93 1.01 28.63
C LYS A 177 2.97 0.23 27.73
N ILE A 178 1.68 0.30 28.02
CA ILE A 178 0.64 -0.37 27.23
C ILE A 178 -0.13 0.68 26.44
N LEU A 179 -0.20 0.49 25.13
CA LEU A 179 -1.15 1.23 24.29
C LEU A 179 -2.41 0.38 24.08
N ILE A 180 -3.58 0.96 24.32
CA ILE A 180 -4.89 0.31 24.15
C ILE A 180 -5.64 1.04 23.05
N THR A 181 -6.12 0.31 22.04
CA THR A 181 -6.97 0.88 20.99
C THR A 181 -7.88 -0.15 20.33
N MET A 182 -9.20 0.05 20.39
CA MET A 182 -10.18 -0.82 19.72
C MET A 182 -10.54 -0.32 18.31
N GLY A 183 -9.72 0.59 17.76
CA GLY A 183 -9.96 1.22 16.47
C GLY A 183 -10.87 2.45 16.56
N GLY A 184 -11.62 2.70 15.49
CA GLY A 184 -12.29 3.98 15.27
C GLY A 184 -13.56 4.26 16.07
N SER A 185 -14.32 3.22 16.44
CA SER A 185 -15.67 3.38 16.99
C SER A 185 -16.00 2.56 18.25
N ASP A 186 -15.42 1.38 18.46
CA ASP A 186 -15.63 0.55 19.68
C ASP A 186 -17.07 0.58 20.25
N PRO A 187 -18.10 0.24 19.47
CA PRO A 187 -19.50 0.41 19.89
C PRO A 187 -19.87 -0.45 21.12
N GLU A 188 -19.19 -1.60 21.31
CA GLU A 188 -19.42 -2.54 22.42
C GLU A 188 -18.67 -2.16 23.72
N ASP A 189 -17.97 -1.02 23.75
CA ASP A 189 -17.19 -0.56 24.91
C ASP A 189 -16.17 -1.58 25.42
N VAL A 190 -15.48 -2.25 24.49
CA VAL A 190 -14.45 -3.24 24.83
C VAL A 190 -13.27 -2.56 25.53
N THR A 191 -13.01 -1.29 25.23
CA THR A 191 -11.99 -0.48 25.91
C THR A 191 -12.17 -0.47 27.43
N SER A 192 -13.39 -0.24 27.94
CA SER A 192 -13.67 -0.25 29.39
C SER A 192 -13.48 -1.64 30.01
N THR A 193 -13.74 -2.71 29.25
CA THR A 193 -13.46 -4.09 29.70
C THR A 193 -11.96 -4.35 29.85
N ILE A 194 -11.15 -3.85 28.92
CA ILE A 194 -9.69 -3.95 29.00
C ILE A 194 -9.15 -3.12 30.16
N LEU A 195 -9.63 -1.88 30.33
CA LEU A 195 -9.21 -1.02 31.45
C LEU A 195 -9.46 -1.67 32.81
N ARG A 196 -10.64 -2.29 32.99
CA ARG A 196 -10.95 -3.07 34.20
C ARG A 196 -10.04 -4.28 34.38
N ALA A 197 -9.70 -4.99 33.30
CA ALA A 197 -8.76 -6.11 33.35
C ALA A 197 -7.33 -5.66 33.71
N MET A 198 -6.89 -4.47 33.26
CA MET A 198 -5.55 -3.96 33.56
C MET A 198 -5.35 -3.66 35.05
N ARG A 199 -6.42 -3.35 35.79
CA ARG A 199 -6.36 -3.20 37.26
C ARG A 199 -5.95 -4.48 38.00
N LEU A 200 -6.05 -5.65 37.35
CA LEU A 200 -5.64 -6.94 37.88
C LEU A 200 -4.17 -7.27 37.55
N VAL A 201 -3.51 -6.45 36.72
CA VAL A 201 -2.13 -6.66 36.29
C VAL A 201 -1.17 -6.00 37.29
N GLU A 202 -0.60 -6.81 38.17
CA GLU A 202 0.39 -6.35 39.14
C GLU A 202 1.79 -6.21 38.49
N ILE A 203 2.08 -5.03 37.95
CA ILE A 203 3.40 -4.62 37.46
C ILE A 203 3.71 -3.20 37.95
N ASP A 204 4.81 -3.04 38.68
CA ASP A 204 5.21 -1.73 39.21
C ASP A 204 5.53 -0.74 38.09
N GLY A 205 4.91 0.45 38.17
CA GLY A 205 5.11 1.54 37.21
C GLY A 205 4.42 1.32 35.87
N LEU A 206 3.31 0.57 35.85
CA LEU A 206 2.50 0.38 34.64
C LEU A 206 1.88 1.72 34.20
N GLU A 207 2.06 2.07 32.94
CA GLU A 207 1.49 3.25 32.28
C GLU A 207 0.57 2.78 31.15
N LEU A 208 -0.65 3.32 31.12
CA LEU A 208 -1.63 2.99 30.08
C LEU A 208 -1.88 4.22 29.21
N MET A 209 -1.82 4.04 27.90
CA MET A 209 -2.25 5.04 26.93
C MET A 209 -3.42 4.48 26.13
N VAL A 210 -4.57 5.13 26.22
CA VAL A 210 -5.79 4.71 25.52
C VAL A 210 -6.04 5.63 24.34
N ILE A 211 -6.08 5.09 23.13
CA ILE A 211 -6.42 5.83 21.92
C ILE A 211 -7.87 5.53 21.55
N VAL A 212 -8.67 6.60 21.54
CA VAL A 212 -10.09 6.56 21.20
C VAL A 212 -10.32 7.32 19.90
N GLY A 213 -10.87 6.62 18.91
CA GLY A 213 -11.23 7.22 17.62
C GLY A 213 -12.39 8.21 17.75
N GLY A 214 -12.45 9.20 16.86
CA GLY A 214 -13.48 10.24 16.88
C GLY A 214 -14.92 9.74 16.64
N GLY A 215 -15.10 8.47 16.26
CA GLY A 215 -16.40 7.83 16.09
C GLY A 215 -16.85 7.01 17.31
N ASN A 216 -16.13 7.04 18.44
CA ASN A 216 -16.46 6.27 19.62
C ASN A 216 -17.54 6.96 20.48
N PRO A 217 -18.71 6.32 20.71
CA PRO A 217 -19.79 6.92 21.50
C PRO A 217 -19.49 7.00 23.01
N HIS A 218 -18.46 6.31 23.48
CA HIS A 218 -18.07 6.18 24.90
C HIS A 218 -16.90 7.09 25.29
N GLY A 219 -16.53 8.08 24.46
CA GLY A 219 -15.38 8.95 24.72
C GLY A 219 -15.44 9.67 26.08
N GLU A 220 -16.59 10.26 26.42
CA GLU A 220 -16.77 10.98 27.69
C GLU A 220 -16.74 10.06 28.92
N SER A 221 -17.30 8.84 28.82
CA SER A 221 -17.28 7.88 29.92
C SER A 221 -15.87 7.34 30.16
N LEU A 222 -15.11 7.09 29.09
CA LEU A 222 -13.71 6.68 29.16
C LEU A 222 -12.82 7.77 29.76
N GLU A 223 -13.07 9.05 29.46
CA GLU A 223 -12.35 10.17 30.07
C GLU A 223 -12.59 10.24 31.58
N LYS A 224 -13.85 10.05 32.01
CA LYS A 224 -14.17 9.96 33.43
C LYS A 224 -13.51 8.74 34.08
N GLU A 225 -13.54 7.58 33.45
CA GLU A 225 -12.90 6.38 34.00
C GLU A 225 -11.38 6.56 34.16
N ALA A 226 -10.71 7.15 33.17
CA ALA A 226 -9.28 7.44 33.21
C ALA A 226 -8.92 8.46 34.31
N ALA A 227 -9.77 9.46 34.56
CA ALA A 227 -9.54 10.44 35.63
C ALA A 227 -9.63 9.84 37.04
N HIS A 228 -10.35 8.72 37.22
CA HIS A 228 -10.55 8.08 38.52
C HIS A 228 -9.63 6.88 38.77
N SER A 229 -8.81 6.46 37.80
CA SER A 229 -7.85 5.38 37.99
C SER A 229 -6.63 5.86 38.77
N GLY A 230 -6.20 5.09 39.79
CA GLY A 230 -4.93 5.33 40.50
C GLY A 230 -3.67 5.02 39.67
N GLU A 231 -3.84 4.43 38.49
CA GLU A 231 -2.80 4.19 37.48
C GLU A 231 -2.62 5.43 36.59
N ALA A 232 -1.43 5.59 35.99
CA ALA A 232 -1.17 6.65 35.01
C ALA A 232 -1.85 6.32 33.67
N VAL A 233 -3.17 6.51 33.61
CA VAL A 233 -3.97 6.33 32.38
C VAL A 233 -4.02 7.66 31.63
N ARG A 234 -3.49 7.66 30.41
CA ARG A 234 -3.55 8.79 29.48
C ARG A 234 -4.53 8.50 28.36
N LEU A 235 -5.62 9.25 28.30
CA LEU A 235 -6.56 9.20 27.18
C LEU A 235 -6.11 10.12 26.04
N CYS A 236 -6.14 9.61 24.81
CA CYS A 236 -5.78 10.33 23.58
C CYS A 236 -6.95 10.24 22.59
N LEU A 237 -7.60 11.38 22.32
CA LEU A 237 -8.78 11.46 21.44
C LEU A 237 -8.36 11.88 20.03
N ASN A 238 -8.87 11.17 19.01
CA ASN A 238 -8.76 11.54 17.58
C ASN A 238 -7.35 12.00 17.14
N VAL A 239 -6.33 11.25 17.54
CA VAL A 239 -4.93 11.61 17.35
C VAL A 239 -4.45 11.36 15.91
N PRO A 240 -3.86 12.35 15.21
CA PRO A 240 -3.39 12.18 13.85
C PRO A 240 -2.03 11.46 13.76
N ASN A 241 -1.18 11.59 14.78
CA ASN A 241 0.17 11.00 14.79
C ASN A 241 0.23 9.68 15.59
N ILE A 242 -0.53 8.69 15.14
CA ILE A 242 -0.54 7.33 15.71
C ILE A 242 0.86 6.69 15.77
N PRO A 243 1.75 6.82 14.75
CA PRO A 243 3.07 6.20 14.81
C PRO A 243 3.91 6.60 16.03
N GLU A 244 3.85 7.87 16.43
CA GLU A 244 4.57 8.37 17.60
C GLU A 244 4.05 7.73 18.89
N LEU A 245 2.73 7.63 19.05
CA LEU A 245 2.12 6.98 20.21
C LEU A 245 2.42 5.47 20.26
N MET A 246 2.40 4.80 19.12
CA MET A 246 2.82 3.41 19.01
C MET A 246 4.31 3.24 19.33
N SER A 247 5.17 4.20 18.99
CA SER A 247 6.59 4.14 19.33
C SER A 247 6.87 4.22 20.84
N TRP A 248 6.01 4.93 21.58
CA TRP A 248 6.10 5.05 23.04
C TRP A 248 5.82 3.74 23.78
N ALA A 249 4.91 2.91 23.25
CA ALA A 249 4.42 1.72 23.93
C ALA A 249 5.41 0.54 23.87
N ASP A 250 5.45 -0.30 24.89
CA ASP A 250 6.19 -1.57 24.88
C ASP A 250 5.35 -2.71 24.28
N ILE A 251 4.04 -2.69 24.54
CA ILE A 251 3.05 -3.60 23.96
C ILE A 251 1.77 -2.84 23.57
N ALA A 252 0.98 -3.40 22.66
CA ALA A 252 -0.35 -2.93 22.35
C ALA A 252 -1.43 -3.96 22.73
N ILE A 253 -2.61 -3.47 23.14
CA ILE A 253 -3.86 -4.24 23.18
C ILE A 253 -4.78 -3.64 22.11
N SER A 254 -5.10 -4.40 21.08
CA SER A 254 -5.80 -3.88 19.90
C SER A 254 -6.91 -4.80 19.40
N ALA A 255 -7.90 -4.20 18.75
CA ALA A 255 -8.79 -4.95 17.85
C ALA A 255 -7.99 -5.55 16.68
N SER A 256 -8.48 -6.67 16.13
CA SER A 256 -7.83 -7.42 15.05
C SER A 256 -8.17 -6.88 13.65
N GLY A 257 -8.26 -5.56 13.51
CA GLY A 257 -8.55 -4.85 12.25
C GLY A 257 -7.29 -4.37 11.53
N SER A 258 -7.42 -3.31 10.71
CA SER A 258 -6.29 -2.76 9.95
C SER A 258 -5.16 -2.18 10.82
N THR A 259 -5.45 -1.82 12.08
CA THR A 259 -4.43 -1.39 13.06
C THR A 259 -3.34 -2.44 13.27
N CYS A 260 -3.65 -3.74 13.11
CA CYS A 260 -2.66 -4.82 13.20
C CYS A 260 -1.46 -4.59 12.29
N TRP A 261 -1.69 -4.04 11.10
CA TRP A 261 -0.64 -3.84 10.11
C TRP A 261 0.27 -2.66 10.46
N GLU A 262 -0.28 -1.64 11.12
CA GLU A 262 0.47 -0.51 11.70
C GLU A 262 1.38 -1.01 12.85
N LEU A 263 0.83 -1.87 13.72
CA LEU A 263 1.58 -2.52 14.81
C LEU A 263 2.72 -3.39 14.26
N CYS A 264 2.44 -4.18 13.22
CA CYS A 264 3.43 -5.04 12.59
C CYS A 264 4.57 -4.24 11.96
N PHE A 265 4.25 -3.16 11.25
CA PHE A 265 5.23 -2.27 10.63
C PHE A 265 6.20 -1.66 11.66
N LEU A 266 5.68 -1.22 12.82
CA LEU A 266 6.51 -0.70 13.91
C LEU A 266 7.13 -1.81 14.80
N GLY A 267 6.86 -3.08 14.50
CA GLY A 267 7.29 -4.21 15.33
C GLY A 267 6.81 -4.10 16.78
N LEU A 268 5.62 -3.56 17.03
CA LEU A 268 5.04 -3.44 18.38
C LEU A 268 4.39 -4.77 18.76
N PRO A 269 4.91 -5.51 19.76
CA PRO A 269 4.27 -6.73 20.23
C PRO A 269 2.83 -6.44 20.68
N ALA A 270 1.89 -7.30 20.28
CA ALA A 270 0.47 -7.02 20.45
C ALA A 270 -0.30 -8.19 21.06
N ALA A 271 -1.27 -7.86 21.89
CA ALA A 271 -2.34 -8.74 22.30
C ALA A 271 -3.63 -8.31 21.57
N LEU A 272 -4.24 -9.23 20.84
CA LEU A 272 -5.31 -8.94 19.89
C LEU A 272 -6.65 -9.52 20.31
N ILE A 273 -7.73 -8.78 20.06
CA ILE A 273 -9.12 -9.21 20.29
C ILE A 273 -9.83 -9.24 18.94
N ASP A 274 -10.62 -10.29 18.65
CA ASP A 274 -11.54 -10.26 17.50
C ASP A 274 -12.87 -9.64 17.89
N LEU A 275 -13.16 -8.45 17.35
CA LEU A 275 -14.42 -7.73 17.59
C LEU A 275 -15.54 -8.17 16.63
N ALA A 276 -15.19 -8.84 15.53
CA ALA A 276 -16.13 -9.28 14.51
C ALA A 276 -15.63 -10.56 13.83
N ALA A 277 -16.57 -11.31 13.23
CA ALA A 277 -16.28 -12.61 12.62
C ALA A 277 -15.19 -12.55 11.53
N ASN A 278 -15.13 -11.46 10.76
CA ASN A 278 -14.13 -11.21 9.74
C ASN A 278 -12.71 -10.93 10.29
N GLN A 279 -12.57 -10.56 11.57
CA GLN A 279 -11.28 -10.31 12.21
C GLN A 279 -10.67 -11.57 12.82
N ARG A 280 -11.48 -12.61 13.09
CA ARG A 280 -11.02 -13.84 13.73
C ARG A 280 -9.94 -14.58 12.93
N PRO A 281 -10.01 -14.71 11.59
CA PRO A 281 -8.92 -15.31 10.82
C PRO A 281 -7.60 -14.55 10.96
N ILE A 282 -7.66 -13.22 11.03
CA ILE A 282 -6.49 -12.35 11.21
C ILE A 282 -5.85 -12.60 12.58
N ALA A 283 -6.65 -12.54 13.65
CA ALA A 283 -6.18 -12.75 15.02
C ALA A 283 -5.51 -14.12 15.20
N ARG A 284 -6.15 -15.18 14.68
CA ARG A 284 -5.63 -16.55 14.77
C ARG A 284 -4.34 -16.75 13.98
N ALA A 285 -4.26 -16.24 12.75
CA ALA A 285 -3.06 -16.37 11.93
C ALA A 285 -1.87 -15.67 12.59
N LEU A 286 -2.06 -14.43 13.10
CA LEU A 286 -1.00 -13.70 13.77
C LEU A 286 -0.53 -14.35 15.09
N ASP A 287 -1.44 -14.97 15.83
CA ASP A 287 -1.12 -15.74 17.03
C ASP A 287 -0.34 -17.03 16.71
N GLN A 288 -0.80 -17.78 15.70
CA GLN A 288 -0.15 -19.02 15.23
C GLN A 288 1.28 -18.78 14.73
N ASP A 289 1.51 -17.66 14.05
CA ASP A 289 2.84 -17.26 13.56
C ASP A 289 3.71 -16.62 14.68
N GLY A 290 3.15 -16.47 15.88
CA GLY A 290 3.81 -15.89 17.05
C GLY A 290 4.19 -14.42 16.87
N ILE A 291 3.32 -13.67 16.17
CA ILE A 291 3.44 -12.22 15.94
C ILE A 291 2.64 -11.44 16.99
N SER A 292 1.55 -12.04 17.47
CA SER A 292 0.68 -11.49 18.52
C SER A 292 0.25 -12.57 19.50
N VAL A 293 -0.47 -12.17 20.55
CA VAL A 293 -1.23 -13.07 21.43
C VAL A 293 -2.72 -12.88 21.18
N HIS A 294 -3.46 -13.93 20.82
CA HIS A 294 -4.92 -13.84 20.70
C HIS A 294 -5.58 -13.93 22.08
N LEU A 295 -6.24 -12.85 22.49
CA LEU A 295 -6.94 -12.75 23.78
C LEU A 295 -8.28 -13.47 23.76
N GLY A 296 -8.98 -13.47 22.62
CA GLY A 296 -10.29 -14.08 22.44
C GLY A 296 -11.25 -13.18 21.66
N SER A 297 -12.52 -13.59 21.60
CA SER A 297 -13.60 -12.81 20.98
C SER A 297 -14.23 -11.85 21.98
N SER A 298 -14.65 -10.66 21.53
CA SER A 298 -15.31 -9.64 22.39
C SER A 298 -16.48 -10.20 23.19
N HIS A 299 -17.23 -11.15 22.63
CA HIS A 299 -18.41 -11.74 23.27
C HIS A 299 -18.10 -12.73 24.41
N ALA A 300 -16.85 -13.12 24.58
CA ALA A 300 -16.43 -14.15 25.54
C ALA A 300 -15.13 -13.75 26.29
N LEU A 301 -14.95 -12.45 26.54
CA LEU A 301 -13.78 -11.95 27.26
C LEU A 301 -13.91 -12.20 28.76
N SER A 302 -12.88 -12.81 29.35
CA SER A 302 -12.67 -12.87 30.80
C SER A 302 -11.58 -11.89 31.21
N GLY A 303 -11.89 -10.99 32.16
CA GLY A 303 -10.93 -10.02 32.68
C GLY A 303 -9.68 -10.68 33.27
N ASP A 304 -9.85 -11.80 33.98
CA ASP A 304 -8.74 -12.56 34.57
C ASP A 304 -7.84 -13.20 33.50
N GLU A 305 -8.43 -13.74 32.43
CA GLU A 305 -7.66 -14.33 31.33
C GLU A 305 -6.89 -13.27 30.54
N ILE A 306 -7.51 -12.11 30.30
CA ILE A 306 -6.84 -10.95 29.69
C ILE A 306 -5.65 -10.54 30.55
N ALA A 307 -5.87 -10.31 31.85
CA ALA A 307 -4.83 -9.88 32.77
C ALA A 307 -3.67 -10.89 32.83
N ALA A 308 -3.97 -12.19 32.90
CA ALA A 308 -2.96 -13.24 32.92
C ALA A 308 -2.12 -13.28 31.64
N LYS A 309 -2.75 -13.27 30.46
CA LYS A 309 -2.06 -13.27 29.16
C LYS A 309 -1.23 -12.01 28.96
N VAL A 310 -1.76 -10.85 29.33
CA VAL A 310 -1.04 -9.57 29.23
C VAL A 310 0.14 -9.55 30.20
N LYS A 311 -0.02 -9.95 31.47
CA LYS A 311 1.07 -10.05 32.46
C LYS A 311 2.20 -10.96 31.96
N ALA A 312 1.86 -12.12 31.38
CA ALA A 312 2.85 -13.01 30.77
C ALA A 312 3.63 -12.33 29.63
N LEU A 313 2.92 -11.59 28.76
CA LEU A 313 3.55 -10.85 27.67
C LEU A 313 4.41 -9.68 28.18
N LEU A 314 4.03 -9.00 29.27
CA LEU A 314 4.78 -7.90 29.88
C LEU A 314 6.10 -8.35 30.51
N LEU A 315 6.14 -9.56 31.05
CA LEU A 315 7.31 -10.13 31.71
C LEU A 315 8.28 -10.81 30.73
N SER A 316 7.81 -11.25 29.55
CA SER A 316 8.64 -12.02 28.61
C SER A 316 9.37 -11.16 27.57
N HIS A 317 10.60 -10.72 27.90
CA HIS A 317 11.49 -10.02 26.97
C HIS A 317 11.73 -10.81 25.66
N SER A 318 12.01 -12.12 25.76
CA SER A 318 12.31 -12.96 24.60
C SER A 318 11.11 -13.12 23.66
N THR A 319 9.90 -13.28 24.21
CA THR A 319 8.67 -13.38 23.40
C THR A 319 8.42 -12.07 22.66
N ARG A 320 8.53 -10.93 23.35
CA ARG A 320 8.37 -9.61 22.72
C ARG A 320 9.41 -9.34 21.63
N GLY A 321 10.66 -9.71 21.86
CA GLY A 321 11.73 -9.61 20.86
C GLY A 321 11.42 -10.42 19.60
N ALA A 322 11.04 -11.69 19.77
CA ALA A 322 10.68 -12.56 18.64
C ALA A 322 9.45 -12.03 17.87
N MET A 323 8.41 -11.56 18.57
CA MET A 323 7.23 -10.94 17.96
C MET A 323 7.61 -9.72 17.12
N SER A 324 8.40 -8.79 17.71
CA SER A 324 8.83 -7.56 17.05
C SER A 324 9.61 -7.83 15.76
N GLU A 325 10.54 -8.79 15.79
CA GLU A 325 11.33 -9.17 14.63
C GLU A 325 10.48 -9.79 13.52
N ARG A 326 9.56 -10.70 13.87
CA ARG A 326 8.67 -11.34 12.89
C ARG A 326 7.73 -10.33 12.26
N ALA A 327 7.10 -9.47 13.07
CA ALA A 327 6.12 -8.52 12.59
C ALA A 327 6.72 -7.53 11.56
N ARG A 328 7.94 -7.01 11.81
CA ARG A 328 8.63 -6.10 10.89
C ARG A 328 9.01 -6.73 9.55
N ARG A 329 9.15 -8.06 9.49
CA ARG A 329 9.44 -8.75 8.22
C ARG A 329 8.21 -8.85 7.31
N LEU A 330 7.02 -8.74 7.89
CA LEU A 330 5.77 -8.93 7.15
C LEU A 330 5.25 -7.67 6.47
N VAL A 331 5.39 -6.51 7.11
CA VAL A 331 4.86 -5.24 6.62
C VAL A 331 6.02 -4.27 6.40
N ASP A 332 6.34 -3.98 5.14
CA ASP A 332 7.46 -3.11 4.77
C ASP A 332 7.08 -1.63 4.57
N GLY A 333 5.79 -1.32 4.71
CA GLY A 333 5.25 0.02 4.54
C GLY A 333 5.33 0.57 3.11
N ARG A 334 5.32 -0.29 2.09
CA ARG A 334 5.32 0.11 0.67
C ARG A 334 4.06 -0.29 -0.10
N GLY A 335 3.07 -0.92 0.55
CA GLY A 335 1.87 -1.43 -0.11
C GLY A 335 1.08 -0.37 -0.89
N ALA A 336 0.84 0.81 -0.31
CA ALA A 336 0.18 1.91 -1.02
C ALA A 336 0.95 2.35 -2.28
N GLU A 337 2.28 2.43 -2.21
CA GLU A 337 3.12 2.78 -3.37
C GLU A 337 3.03 1.70 -4.48
N ARG A 338 2.96 0.42 -4.11
CA ARG A 338 2.77 -0.71 -5.03
C ARG A 338 1.43 -0.63 -5.73
N ILE A 339 0.34 -0.42 -4.99
CA ILE A 339 -1.01 -0.35 -5.55
C ILE A 339 -1.13 0.79 -6.54
N VAL A 340 -0.67 2.00 -6.18
CA VAL A 340 -0.67 3.13 -7.13
C VAL A 340 0.15 2.81 -8.39
N SER A 341 1.29 2.13 -8.25
CA SER A 341 2.08 1.67 -9.41
C SER A 341 1.30 0.69 -10.29
N ILE A 342 0.54 -0.24 -9.69
CA ILE A 342 -0.31 -1.19 -10.42
C ILE A 342 -1.43 -0.46 -11.16
N LEU A 343 -2.15 0.45 -10.49
CA LEU A 343 -3.23 1.22 -11.12
C LEU A 343 -2.72 2.06 -12.29
N GLN A 344 -1.55 2.67 -12.16
CA GLN A 344 -0.90 3.41 -13.25
C GLN A 344 -0.45 2.46 -14.38
N SER A 345 0.07 1.26 -14.05
CA SER A 345 0.54 0.27 -15.03
C SER A 345 -0.57 -0.31 -15.91
N LEU A 346 -1.78 -0.48 -15.39
CA LEU A 346 -2.93 -0.98 -16.14
C LEU A 346 -3.46 0.03 -17.17
N GLY A 347 -2.98 1.28 -17.12
CA GLY A 347 -3.15 2.25 -18.19
C GLY A 347 -2.09 2.15 -19.30
N LEU A 348 -1.16 1.19 -19.22
CA LEU A 348 -0.01 1.07 -20.11
C LEU A 348 -0.05 -0.23 -20.89
N ARG A 349 0.58 -0.22 -22.06
CA ARG A 349 0.88 -1.39 -22.87
C ARG A 349 2.35 -1.42 -23.21
N LEU A 350 2.88 -2.63 -23.40
CA LEU A 350 4.20 -2.83 -23.99
C LEU A 350 4.04 -3.48 -25.35
N ARG A 351 4.75 -2.95 -26.33
CA ARG A 351 4.93 -3.59 -27.64
C ARG A 351 6.40 -3.64 -28.01
N PRO A 352 6.82 -4.58 -28.87
CA PRO A 352 8.14 -4.51 -29.50
C PRO A 352 8.33 -3.17 -30.21
N ALA A 353 9.57 -2.67 -30.18
CA ALA A 353 9.97 -1.53 -31.01
C ALA A 353 9.94 -1.94 -32.49
N GLU A 354 9.47 -1.05 -33.34
CA GLU A 354 9.30 -1.24 -34.78
C GLU A 354 10.16 -0.23 -35.56
N HIS A 355 10.33 -0.44 -36.86
CA HIS A 355 11.11 0.47 -37.71
C HIS A 355 10.61 1.92 -37.67
N ALA A 356 9.29 2.12 -37.52
CA ALA A 356 8.68 3.44 -37.42
C ALA A 356 9.11 4.22 -36.16
N ASP A 357 9.55 3.54 -35.10
CA ASP A 357 9.95 4.18 -33.84
C ASP A 357 11.34 4.85 -33.91
N CYS A 358 12.12 4.57 -34.96
CA CYS A 358 13.52 5.00 -35.07
C CYS A 358 13.69 6.52 -34.87
N ARG A 359 12.82 7.32 -35.49
CA ARG A 359 12.88 8.78 -35.39
C ARG A 359 12.59 9.28 -33.98
N MET A 360 11.51 8.78 -33.39
CA MET A 360 11.08 9.13 -32.04
C MET A 360 12.14 8.76 -30.99
N ILE A 361 12.71 7.55 -31.10
CA ILE A 361 13.74 7.07 -30.18
C ILE A 361 15.03 7.90 -30.31
N TRP A 362 15.40 8.30 -31.53
CA TRP A 362 16.52 9.22 -31.74
C TRP A 362 16.29 10.57 -31.07
N GLU A 363 15.08 11.14 -31.19
CA GLU A 363 14.72 12.42 -30.57
C GLU A 363 14.81 12.33 -29.04
N TRP A 364 14.31 11.24 -28.45
CA TRP A 364 14.43 11.01 -27.00
C TRP A 364 15.88 10.80 -26.56
N ALA A 365 16.70 10.09 -27.33
CA ALA A 365 18.10 9.85 -27.00
C ALA A 365 18.99 11.10 -27.21
N SER A 366 18.58 12.01 -28.11
CA SER A 366 19.30 13.24 -28.44
C SER A 366 18.92 14.43 -27.56
N ASP A 367 17.83 14.30 -26.80
CA ASP A 367 17.41 15.24 -25.76
C ASP A 367 18.60 15.60 -24.85
N GLN A 368 18.79 16.90 -24.59
CA GLN A 368 19.93 17.41 -23.86
C GLN A 368 20.01 16.87 -22.43
N ASP A 369 18.86 16.71 -21.76
CA ASP A 369 18.80 16.20 -20.39
C ASP A 369 19.21 14.72 -20.37
N VAL A 370 18.80 13.95 -21.38
CA VAL A 370 19.14 12.53 -21.52
C VAL A 370 20.62 12.35 -21.81
N ARG A 371 21.21 13.16 -22.70
CA ARG A 371 22.63 13.11 -23.01
C ARG A 371 23.52 13.50 -21.83
N ALA A 372 23.12 14.50 -21.06
CA ALA A 372 23.87 14.95 -19.88
C ALA A 372 24.10 13.82 -18.86
N VAL A 373 23.13 12.91 -18.73
CA VAL A 373 23.18 11.80 -17.78
C VAL A 373 23.53 10.44 -18.39
N SER A 374 23.76 10.38 -19.71
CA SER A 374 24.16 9.17 -20.45
C SER A 374 25.68 8.97 -20.45
N PHE A 375 26.15 7.72 -20.41
CA PHE A 375 27.59 7.42 -20.50
C PHE A 375 28.21 7.91 -21.82
N SER A 376 27.42 8.01 -22.89
CA SER A 376 27.80 8.60 -24.18
C SER A 376 27.06 9.92 -24.40
N GLY A 377 27.58 11.02 -23.85
CA GLY A 377 26.95 12.35 -23.92
C GLY A 377 27.14 13.12 -25.24
N GLN A 378 27.83 12.54 -26.22
CA GLN A 378 28.07 13.16 -27.52
C GLN A 378 26.78 13.30 -28.34
N ALA A 379 26.75 14.27 -29.27
CA ALA A 379 25.63 14.38 -30.22
C ALA A 379 25.53 13.10 -31.07
N ILE A 380 24.32 12.56 -31.18
CA ILE A 380 24.05 11.34 -31.93
C ILE A 380 23.63 11.75 -33.35
N GLY A 381 24.49 11.52 -34.33
CA GLY A 381 24.13 11.79 -35.74
C GLY A 381 22.98 10.89 -36.20
N TRP A 382 22.04 11.43 -36.98
CA TRP A 382 20.86 10.69 -37.44
C TRP A 382 21.21 9.37 -38.15
N GLU A 383 22.14 9.41 -39.12
CA GLU A 383 22.57 8.21 -39.87
C GLU A 383 23.25 7.16 -38.98
N GLN A 384 24.00 7.62 -37.96
CA GLN A 384 24.61 6.74 -36.97
C GLN A 384 23.53 6.05 -36.13
N HIS A 385 22.51 6.79 -35.71
CA HIS A 385 21.40 6.24 -34.94
C HIS A 385 20.58 5.26 -35.75
N VAL A 386 20.24 5.57 -37.01
CA VAL A 386 19.50 4.68 -37.90
C VAL A 386 20.21 3.32 -38.02
N ARG A 387 21.52 3.33 -38.30
CA ARG A 387 22.32 2.09 -38.37
C ARG A 387 22.31 1.32 -37.05
N TRP A 388 22.50 2.01 -35.92
CA TRP A 388 22.46 1.40 -34.60
C TRP A 388 21.09 0.79 -34.27
N PHE A 389 20.00 1.52 -34.54
CA PHE A 389 18.64 1.10 -34.23
C PHE A 389 18.25 -0.15 -35.04
N HIS A 390 18.51 -0.14 -36.36
CA HIS A 390 18.27 -1.32 -37.19
C HIS A 390 19.16 -2.51 -36.85
N ALA A 391 20.38 -2.28 -36.34
CA ALA A 391 21.20 -3.37 -35.82
C ALA A 391 20.56 -3.97 -34.55
N LYS A 392 20.08 -3.12 -33.63
CA LYS A 392 19.43 -3.57 -32.39
C LYS A 392 18.10 -4.29 -32.60
N LEU A 393 17.30 -3.91 -33.59
CA LEU A 393 16.08 -4.66 -33.93
C LEU A 393 16.35 -6.04 -34.53
N ARG A 394 17.54 -6.28 -35.11
CA ARG A 394 17.93 -7.57 -35.70
C ARG A 394 18.72 -8.46 -34.75
N ASP A 395 19.24 -7.88 -33.68
CA ASP A 395 20.05 -8.58 -32.69
C ASP A 395 19.17 -9.46 -31.79
N LYS A 396 19.38 -10.78 -31.85
CA LYS A 396 18.62 -11.76 -31.04
C LYS A 396 18.91 -11.63 -29.54
N ASN A 397 20.02 -11.00 -29.19
CA ASN A 397 20.37 -10.68 -27.81
C ASN A 397 19.93 -9.28 -27.41
N SER A 398 19.04 -8.64 -28.17
CA SER A 398 18.46 -7.33 -27.85
C SER A 398 16.94 -7.43 -27.84
N ILE A 399 16.33 -7.19 -26.68
CA ILE A 399 14.88 -7.06 -26.55
C ILE A 399 14.55 -5.59 -26.35
N PHE A 400 13.77 -5.02 -27.26
CA PHE A 400 13.49 -3.59 -27.29
C PHE A 400 11.98 -3.36 -27.27
N PHE A 401 11.49 -2.75 -26.20
CA PHE A 401 10.09 -2.41 -26.01
C PHE A 401 9.85 -0.90 -26.10
N VAL A 402 8.68 -0.56 -26.65
CA VAL A 402 8.06 0.76 -26.52
C VAL A 402 6.85 0.61 -25.60
N ALA A 403 6.80 1.45 -24.56
CA ALA A 403 5.65 1.56 -23.69
C ALA A 403 4.69 2.64 -24.22
N THR A 404 3.41 2.31 -24.29
CA THR A 404 2.35 3.22 -24.72
C THR A 404 1.26 3.33 -23.66
N ASP A 405 0.43 4.36 -23.72
CA ASP A 405 -0.89 4.31 -23.08
C ASP A 405 -1.86 3.40 -23.86
N LEU A 406 -3.13 3.38 -23.43
CA LEU A 406 -4.21 2.62 -24.08
C LEU A 406 -4.64 3.19 -25.44
N GLU A 407 -4.31 4.46 -25.73
CA GLU A 407 -4.55 5.12 -27.01
C GLU A 407 -3.37 4.96 -27.98
N ASN A 408 -2.36 4.16 -27.60
CA ASN A 408 -1.12 3.90 -28.31
C ASN A 408 -0.17 5.12 -28.41
N VAL A 409 -0.32 6.13 -27.54
CA VAL A 409 0.65 7.23 -27.45
C VAL A 409 1.94 6.70 -26.80
N PRO A 410 3.10 6.83 -27.47
CA PRO A 410 4.37 6.37 -26.89
C PRO A 410 4.79 7.23 -25.69
N ILE A 411 5.07 6.56 -24.57
CA ILE A 411 5.46 7.18 -23.30
C ILE A 411 6.95 7.04 -23.05
N GLY A 412 7.52 5.90 -23.42
CA GLY A 412 8.93 5.60 -23.16
C GLY A 412 9.36 4.30 -23.81
N GLN A 413 10.61 3.93 -23.55
CA GLN A 413 11.22 2.72 -24.07
C GLN A 413 12.04 1.99 -23.00
N VAL A 414 12.10 0.67 -23.14
CA VAL A 414 12.99 -0.19 -22.36
C VAL A 414 13.70 -1.15 -23.31
N ARG A 415 15.03 -1.15 -23.28
CA ARG A 415 15.86 -2.11 -24.01
C ARG A 415 16.63 -2.98 -23.03
N TYR A 416 16.68 -4.28 -23.30
CA TYR A 416 17.52 -5.24 -22.62
C TYR A 416 18.56 -5.79 -23.60
N ASP A 417 19.84 -5.72 -23.24
CA ASP A 417 20.92 -6.42 -23.93
C ASP A 417 21.27 -7.69 -23.14
N LEU A 418 21.03 -8.86 -23.73
CA LEU A 418 21.13 -10.17 -23.08
C LEU A 418 22.56 -10.70 -23.11
N ALA A 419 22.99 -11.27 -21.98
CA ALA A 419 24.26 -11.93 -21.78
C ALA A 419 24.05 -13.21 -20.94
N GLY A 420 23.68 -14.30 -21.61
CA GLY A 420 23.38 -15.57 -20.95
C GLY A 420 22.14 -15.47 -20.05
N THR A 421 22.31 -15.70 -18.75
CA THR A 421 21.25 -15.58 -17.73
C THR A 421 21.11 -14.15 -17.18
N HIS A 422 21.93 -13.22 -17.64
CA HIS A 422 21.86 -11.80 -17.26
C HIS A 422 21.38 -10.93 -18.43
N ALA A 423 20.81 -9.77 -18.11
CA ALA A 423 20.50 -8.75 -19.10
C ALA A 423 20.80 -7.36 -18.58
N VAL A 424 21.36 -6.49 -19.42
CA VAL A 424 21.61 -5.07 -19.08
C VAL A 424 20.44 -4.22 -19.57
N VAL A 425 19.82 -3.44 -18.68
CA VAL A 425 18.67 -2.59 -19.01
C VAL A 425 19.07 -1.17 -19.37
N SER A 426 18.40 -0.61 -20.38
CA SER A 426 18.40 0.80 -20.76
C SER A 426 16.96 1.30 -20.79
N VAL A 427 16.65 2.39 -20.09
CA VAL A 427 15.29 2.95 -20.01
C VAL A 427 15.32 4.44 -20.32
N SER A 428 14.31 4.93 -21.04
CA SER A 428 14.11 6.37 -21.28
C SER A 428 12.62 6.68 -21.40
N LEU A 429 12.23 7.88 -20.96
CA LEU A 429 10.86 8.39 -21.08
C LEU A 429 10.86 9.65 -21.96
N ALA A 430 9.80 9.83 -22.73
CA ALA A 430 9.57 11.08 -23.45
C ALA A 430 9.51 12.24 -22.45
N SER A 431 10.01 13.42 -22.85
CA SER A 431 10.16 14.58 -21.96
C SER A 431 8.87 14.97 -21.25
N GLN A 432 7.73 14.91 -21.95
CA GLN A 432 6.42 15.23 -21.41
C GLN A 432 5.89 14.25 -20.34
N PHE A 433 6.52 13.07 -20.18
CA PHE A 433 6.13 12.05 -19.20
C PHE A 433 7.15 11.88 -18.05
N ARG A 434 8.27 12.60 -18.09
CA ARG A 434 9.28 12.59 -17.02
C ARG A 434 8.70 13.19 -15.74
N GLY A 435 9.10 12.65 -14.59
CA GLY A 435 8.63 13.10 -13.27
C GLY A 435 7.19 12.71 -12.90
N LYS A 436 6.40 12.15 -13.83
CA LYS A 436 4.98 11.79 -13.63
C LYS A 436 4.74 10.37 -13.11
N GLY A 437 5.80 9.68 -12.66
CA GLY A 437 5.67 8.34 -12.09
C GLY A 437 5.59 7.16 -13.08
N TYR A 438 5.63 7.38 -14.39
CA TYR A 438 5.55 6.31 -15.41
C TYR A 438 6.76 5.36 -15.45
N GLY A 439 7.93 5.81 -14.99
CA GLY A 439 9.18 5.04 -15.12
C GLY A 439 9.13 3.68 -14.41
N THR A 440 8.66 3.65 -13.16
CA THR A 440 8.63 2.42 -12.36
C THR A 440 7.64 1.39 -12.95
N PRO A 441 6.37 1.74 -13.25
CA PRO A 441 5.45 0.84 -13.96
C PRO A 441 6.02 0.28 -15.26
N ILE A 442 6.59 1.13 -16.12
CA ILE A 442 7.14 0.71 -17.41
C ILE A 442 8.30 -0.28 -17.24
N LEU A 443 9.23 0.02 -16.32
CA LEU A 443 10.37 -0.84 -16.05
C LEU A 443 9.93 -2.19 -15.46
N SER A 444 9.01 -2.18 -14.50
CA SER A 444 8.49 -3.40 -13.87
C SER A 444 7.75 -4.29 -14.88
N MET A 445 6.84 -3.72 -15.68
CA MET A 445 6.13 -4.47 -16.74
C MET A 445 7.12 -5.07 -17.75
N ALA A 446 8.15 -4.31 -18.14
CA ALA A 446 9.14 -4.77 -19.12
C ALA A 446 10.04 -5.87 -18.54
N ALA A 447 10.36 -5.81 -17.25
CA ALA A 447 11.15 -6.83 -16.54
C ALA A 447 10.36 -8.14 -16.39
N GLU A 448 9.09 -8.08 -15.99
CA GLU A 448 8.21 -9.24 -15.94
C GLU A 448 8.10 -9.93 -17.31
N GLU A 449 7.90 -9.14 -18.37
CA GLU A 449 7.82 -9.65 -19.74
C GLU A 449 9.13 -10.30 -20.21
N LEU A 450 10.29 -9.72 -19.82
CA LEU A 450 11.61 -10.31 -20.09
C LEU A 450 11.79 -11.66 -19.38
N PHE A 451 11.51 -11.71 -18.08
CA PHE A 451 11.66 -12.92 -17.27
C PHE A 451 10.73 -14.05 -17.73
N ARG A 452 9.55 -13.70 -18.26
CA ARG A 452 8.58 -14.65 -18.81
C ARG A 452 9.02 -15.23 -20.15
N LYS A 453 9.65 -14.43 -21.01
CA LYS A 453 10.01 -14.79 -22.39
C LYS A 453 11.41 -15.37 -22.56
N THR A 454 12.26 -15.29 -21.54
CA THR A 454 13.69 -15.61 -21.65
C THR A 454 14.20 -16.43 -20.46
N VAL A 455 15.42 -16.94 -20.60
CA VAL A 455 16.15 -17.65 -19.52
C VAL A 455 16.84 -16.70 -18.53
N VAL A 456 16.65 -15.39 -18.68
CA VAL A 456 17.26 -14.38 -17.80
C VAL A 456 16.76 -14.58 -16.37
N THR A 457 17.69 -14.58 -15.43
CA THR A 457 17.43 -14.67 -13.98
C THR A 457 17.79 -13.38 -13.26
N ALA A 458 18.57 -12.49 -13.88
CA ALA A 458 18.98 -11.21 -13.29
C ALA A 458 19.02 -10.09 -14.33
N ILE A 459 18.56 -8.90 -13.95
CA ILE A 459 18.62 -7.67 -14.76
C ILE A 459 19.55 -6.70 -14.07
N ASP A 460 20.58 -6.25 -14.78
CA ASP A 460 21.59 -5.31 -14.32
C ASP A 460 21.35 -3.92 -14.91
N ALA A 461 21.48 -2.88 -14.07
CA ALA A 461 21.44 -1.49 -14.47
C ALA A 461 22.69 -0.75 -14.00
N TYR A 462 23.21 0.11 -14.86
CA TYR A 462 24.36 0.96 -14.58
C TYR A 462 23.95 2.42 -14.67
N VAL A 463 24.17 3.17 -13.60
CA VAL A 463 23.66 4.54 -13.47
C VAL A 463 24.78 5.47 -13.06
N LYS A 464 24.92 6.62 -13.73
CA LYS A 464 25.85 7.66 -13.27
C LYS A 464 25.44 8.17 -11.89
N PRO A 465 26.39 8.45 -10.97
CA PRO A 465 26.08 9.05 -9.68
C PRO A 465 25.27 10.35 -9.77
N SER A 466 25.44 11.14 -10.83
CA SER A 466 24.69 12.38 -11.07
C SER A 466 23.26 12.20 -11.57
N ASN A 467 22.84 10.98 -11.95
CA ASN A 467 21.52 10.71 -12.51
C ASN A 467 20.52 10.32 -11.41
N GLU A 468 20.18 11.27 -10.54
CA GLU A 468 19.30 11.02 -9.39
C GLU A 468 17.94 10.43 -9.79
N ALA A 469 17.40 10.83 -10.94
CA ALA A 469 16.12 10.32 -11.43
C ALA A 469 16.19 8.80 -11.66
N SER A 470 17.26 8.31 -12.28
CA SER A 470 17.45 6.88 -12.52
C SER A 470 17.78 6.13 -11.23
N LEU A 471 18.57 6.73 -10.32
CA LEU A 471 18.85 6.14 -9.00
C LEU A 471 17.56 5.89 -8.20
N ARG A 472 16.64 6.88 -8.21
CA ARG A 472 15.32 6.73 -7.59
C ARG A 472 14.46 5.70 -8.33
N LEU A 473 14.51 5.67 -9.66
CA LEU A 473 13.75 4.73 -10.48
C LEU A 473 14.12 3.27 -10.14
N PHE A 474 15.39 2.90 -10.20
CA PHE A 474 15.83 1.52 -9.99
C PHE A 474 15.57 1.06 -8.55
N THR A 475 15.85 1.92 -7.56
CA THR A 475 15.53 1.66 -6.16
C THR A 475 14.02 1.42 -5.97
N LYS A 476 13.15 2.27 -6.56
CA LYS A 476 11.70 2.11 -6.48
C LYS A 476 11.18 0.88 -7.22
N ALA A 477 11.85 0.47 -8.29
CA ALA A 477 11.54 -0.73 -9.06
C ALA A 477 12.03 -2.02 -8.40
N GLY A 478 12.60 -1.96 -7.18
CA GLY A 478 13.01 -3.13 -6.41
C GLY A 478 14.40 -3.66 -6.76
N PHE A 479 15.23 -2.88 -7.47
CA PHE A 479 16.63 -3.25 -7.69
C PHE A 479 17.43 -3.04 -6.40
N SER A 480 18.35 -3.96 -6.13
CA SER A 480 19.31 -3.87 -5.03
C SER A 480 20.62 -3.26 -5.53
N SER A 481 21.24 -2.39 -4.73
CA SER A 481 22.54 -1.79 -5.05
C SER A 481 23.67 -2.82 -4.91
N GLY A 482 24.52 -2.90 -5.94
CA GLY A 482 25.73 -3.71 -5.97
C GLY A 482 27.00 -2.88 -5.82
N ALA A 483 28.16 -3.53 -6.03
CA ALA A 483 29.45 -2.84 -6.05
C ALA A 483 29.54 -1.89 -7.25
N PRO A 484 30.09 -0.67 -7.10
CA PRO A 484 30.28 0.24 -8.23
C PRO A 484 31.15 -0.39 -9.33
N ALA A 485 30.84 -0.04 -10.58
CA ALA A 485 31.53 -0.50 -11.78
C ALA A 485 32.09 0.67 -12.60
N SER A 486 32.88 0.37 -13.62
CA SER A 486 33.30 1.35 -14.63
C SER A 486 32.61 1.08 -15.96
N VAL A 487 31.92 2.09 -16.50
CA VAL A 487 31.28 2.03 -17.82
C VAL A 487 31.85 3.15 -18.68
N GLY A 488 32.57 2.79 -19.75
CA GLY A 488 33.21 3.77 -20.63
C GLY A 488 34.22 4.66 -19.90
N GLY A 489 34.93 4.12 -18.91
CA GLY A 489 35.90 4.85 -18.08
C GLY A 489 35.29 5.78 -17.03
N GLN A 490 33.97 5.80 -16.89
CA GLN A 490 33.26 6.61 -15.89
C GLN A 490 32.74 5.72 -14.75
N LEU A 491 32.67 6.27 -13.54
CA LEU A 491 32.07 5.60 -12.39
C LEU A 491 30.57 5.36 -12.63
N ALA A 492 30.13 4.12 -12.41
CA ALA A 492 28.75 3.70 -12.51
C ALA A 492 28.32 3.01 -11.21
N LEU A 493 27.16 3.40 -10.69
CA LEU A 493 26.48 2.67 -9.63
C LEU A 493 25.74 1.49 -10.25
N HIS A 494 25.98 0.29 -9.73
CA HIS A 494 25.39 -0.96 -10.21
C HIS A 494 24.16 -1.32 -9.39
N PHE A 495 23.10 -1.73 -10.09
CA PHE A 495 21.84 -2.18 -9.52
C PHE A 495 21.45 -3.51 -10.15
N THR A 496 20.92 -4.43 -9.37
CA THR A 496 20.45 -5.73 -9.87
C THR A 496 19.03 -6.04 -9.39
N LEU A 497 18.18 -6.48 -10.31
CA LEU A 497 16.86 -7.06 -10.03
C LEU A 497 16.91 -8.57 -10.31
N GLN A 498 16.60 -9.37 -9.29
CA GLN A 498 16.54 -10.82 -9.41
C GLN A 498 15.14 -11.29 -9.81
N LYS A 499 15.05 -12.32 -10.64
CA LYS A 499 13.79 -13.02 -10.93
C LYS A 499 13.27 -13.64 -9.64
N ARG A 500 12.03 -13.30 -9.25
CA ARG A 500 11.38 -13.95 -8.12
C ARG A 500 11.13 -15.41 -8.48
N CYS A 501 11.53 -16.32 -7.60
CA CYS A 501 11.07 -17.70 -7.68
C CYS A 501 9.64 -17.72 -7.15
N ASP A 502 8.69 -18.23 -7.92
CA ASP A 502 7.37 -18.54 -7.39
C ASP A 502 7.58 -19.61 -6.30
N VAL A 503 7.26 -19.28 -5.05
CA VAL A 503 7.30 -20.20 -3.90
C VAL A 503 5.97 -20.93 -3.81
#